data_AF-A0A662QAI8-F1
#
_entry.id   AF-A0A662QAI8-F1
#
_cell.length_a   1.000
_cell.length_b   1.000
_cell.length_c   1.000
_cell.angle_alpha   90.00
_cell.angle_beta   90.00
_cell.angle_gamma   90.00
#
_symmetry.space_group_name_H-M   'P 1'
#
loop_
_entity.id
_entity.type
_entity.pdbx_description
1 polymer ?
#
loop_
_entity_poly.entity_id
_entity_poly.type
_entity_poly.pdbx_seq_one_letter_code
_entity_poly.pdbx_strand_id
1 'polypeptide(L)'
;MSGEEKAEKKLRIREYRYEREQRYLRKRSEFDEVLEEVFDRQTLMTIYSLMNKGLIKEFYGVVSAGKESRIYLAKGRDDVDLAVKIYLIVSAEFKKRRMMYAMYDPRFKRVPRDFKDFIYLWARREYSNLEAAYEAEVPVPKPYFVRNNVLGMEFIGEGGKRYPTLVETRLERGDYEEIYPKVIEAVKKLYRKAKLIHGDLSEYNIFVLPNRDIVLIDLSQAVRIEQPIAEPLLLRDLKNLVRFFRKNGVEVPEPDELFAEITGRKPFASS
;
A
#
# COMPACT_ATOMS: atom_id res chain seq x y z
N MET A 1 29.16 -15.57 -36.73
CA MET A 1 28.67 -16.51 -35.71
C MET A 1 28.01 -17.68 -36.39
N SER A 2 28.61 -18.86 -36.30
CA SER A 2 28.08 -20.09 -36.90
C SER A 2 26.79 -20.52 -36.20
N GLY A 3 26.00 -21.39 -36.85
CA GLY A 3 24.76 -21.92 -36.27
C GLY A 3 24.99 -22.67 -34.95
N GLU A 4 26.16 -23.30 -34.82
CA GLU A 4 26.60 -24.05 -33.63
C GLU A 4 26.89 -23.12 -32.45
N GLU A 5 27.62 -22.02 -32.65
CA GLU A 5 27.90 -21.04 -31.58
C GLU A 5 26.62 -20.40 -31.01
N LYS A 6 25.60 -20.21 -31.85
CA LYS A 6 24.29 -19.70 -31.40
C LYS A 6 23.51 -20.73 -30.59
N ALA A 7 23.60 -22.01 -30.96
CA ALA A 7 22.94 -23.10 -30.24
C ALA A 7 23.59 -23.32 -28.87
N GLU A 8 24.92 -23.30 -28.82
CA GLU A 8 25.70 -23.48 -27.60
C GLU A 8 25.51 -22.33 -26.60
N LYS A 9 25.45 -21.08 -27.10
CA LYS A 9 25.12 -19.92 -26.27
C LYS A 9 23.70 -19.99 -25.69
N LYS A 10 22.72 -20.46 -26.49
CA LYS A 10 21.35 -20.68 -25.99
C LYS A 10 21.31 -21.79 -24.95
N LEU A 11 22.09 -22.86 -25.13
CA LEU A 11 22.18 -23.98 -24.19
C LEU A 11 22.79 -23.52 -22.87
N ARG A 12 23.92 -22.81 -22.88
CA ARG A 12 24.54 -22.23 -21.66
C ARG A 12 23.62 -21.26 -20.92
N ILE A 13 22.85 -20.43 -21.64
CA ILE A 13 21.87 -19.54 -21.01
C ILE A 13 20.73 -20.35 -20.36
N ARG A 14 20.29 -21.44 -21.00
CA ARG A 14 19.26 -22.32 -20.48
C ARG A 14 19.75 -23.12 -19.28
N GLU A 15 20.96 -23.66 -19.33
CA GLU A 15 21.63 -24.37 -18.23
C GLU A 15 21.90 -23.42 -17.07
N TYR A 16 22.41 -22.21 -17.30
CA TYR A 16 22.60 -21.21 -16.24
C TYR A 16 21.27 -20.81 -15.57
N ARG A 17 20.19 -20.69 -16.35
CA ARG A 17 18.84 -20.45 -15.81
C ARG A 17 18.35 -21.65 -14.99
N TYR A 18 18.57 -22.86 -15.47
CA TYR A 18 18.17 -24.09 -14.81
C TYR A 18 18.97 -24.32 -13.52
N GLU A 19 20.29 -24.17 -13.54
CA GLU A 19 21.15 -24.27 -12.35
C GLU A 19 20.85 -23.18 -11.32
N ARG A 20 20.51 -21.96 -11.76
CA ARG A 20 19.98 -20.93 -10.85
C ARG A 20 18.66 -21.38 -10.25
N GLU A 21 17.68 -21.79 -11.06
CA GLU A 21 16.37 -22.27 -10.59
C GLU A 21 16.52 -23.47 -9.64
N GLN A 22 17.47 -24.37 -9.89
CA GLN A 22 17.78 -25.52 -9.02
C GLN A 22 18.52 -25.13 -7.74
N ARG A 23 19.45 -24.17 -7.76
CA ARG A 23 20.03 -23.60 -6.53
C ARG A 23 18.98 -22.84 -5.70
N TYR A 24 18.03 -22.21 -6.38
CA TYR A 24 16.86 -21.57 -5.78
C TYR A 24 15.95 -22.59 -5.07
N LEU A 25 15.66 -23.72 -5.72
CA LEU A 25 14.87 -24.81 -5.14
C LEU A 25 15.59 -25.60 -4.04
N ARG A 26 16.94 -25.53 -3.97
CA ARG A 26 17.76 -26.29 -3.00
C ARG A 26 17.97 -25.57 -1.66
N LYS A 27 17.78 -24.25 -1.57
CA LYS A 27 17.76 -23.53 -0.28
C LYS A 27 16.36 -23.61 0.32
N ARG A 28 15.89 -24.81 0.65
CA ARG A 28 14.58 -25.02 1.30
C ARG A 28 14.66 -24.63 2.77
N SER A 29 14.09 -23.49 3.11
CA SER A 29 13.76 -23.09 4.48
C SER A 29 12.28 -23.37 4.77
N GLU A 30 11.88 -23.45 6.04
CA GLU A 30 10.45 -23.52 6.45
C GLU A 30 9.61 -22.36 5.86
N PHE A 31 10.25 -21.22 5.58
CA PHE A 31 9.60 -20.06 4.98
C PHE A 31 9.20 -20.27 3.51
N ASP A 32 9.96 -21.05 2.75
CA ASP A 32 9.64 -21.34 1.34
C ASP A 32 8.43 -22.27 1.22
N GLU A 33 8.24 -23.20 2.18
CA GLU A 33 7.05 -24.07 2.23
C GLU A 33 5.78 -23.25 2.52
N VAL A 34 5.84 -22.30 3.46
CA VAL A 34 4.72 -21.38 3.74
C VAL A 34 4.42 -20.48 2.54
N LEU A 35 5.44 -20.02 1.82
CA LEU A 35 5.21 -19.23 0.60
C LEU A 35 4.64 -20.08 -0.54
N GLU A 36 5.12 -21.31 -0.74
CA GLU A 36 4.68 -22.22 -1.81
C GLU A 36 3.24 -22.72 -1.63
N GLU A 37 2.78 -22.91 -0.40
CA GLU A 37 1.37 -23.26 -0.13
C GLU A 37 0.42 -22.07 -0.41
N VAL A 38 0.92 -20.85 -0.23
CA VAL A 38 0.09 -19.65 -0.17
C VAL A 38 0.05 -18.86 -1.48
N PHE A 39 1.13 -18.93 -2.28
CA PHE A 39 1.31 -18.10 -3.47
C PHE A 39 1.51 -18.90 -4.76
N ASP A 40 1.03 -18.33 -5.86
CA ASP A 40 1.29 -18.89 -7.18
C ASP A 40 2.79 -18.78 -7.56
N ARG A 41 3.22 -19.65 -8.50
CA ARG A 41 4.60 -19.69 -8.99
C ARG A 41 5.12 -18.34 -9.47
N GLN A 42 4.30 -17.50 -10.10
CA GLN A 42 4.75 -16.19 -10.61
C GLN A 42 5.06 -15.22 -9.47
N THR A 43 4.24 -15.23 -8.42
CA THR A 43 4.47 -14.44 -7.20
C THR A 43 5.77 -14.87 -6.54
N LEU A 44 6.01 -16.17 -6.39
CA LEU A 44 7.29 -16.71 -5.87
C LEU A 44 8.49 -16.26 -6.70
N MET A 45 8.43 -16.41 -8.03
CA MET A 45 9.49 -15.95 -8.92
C MET A 45 9.73 -14.43 -8.83
N THR A 46 8.70 -13.66 -8.50
CA THR A 46 8.82 -12.22 -8.25
C THR A 46 9.60 -11.94 -6.99
N ILE A 47 9.25 -12.61 -5.88
CA ILE A 47 9.94 -12.52 -4.59
C ILE A 47 11.41 -12.91 -4.76
N TYR A 48 11.69 -14.06 -5.36
CA TYR A 48 13.07 -14.50 -5.63
C TYR A 48 13.83 -13.50 -6.50
N SER A 49 13.19 -12.86 -7.48
CA SER A 49 13.82 -11.82 -8.29
C SER A 49 14.18 -10.57 -7.45
N LEU A 50 13.33 -10.17 -6.51
CA LEU A 50 13.60 -9.06 -5.59
C LEU A 50 14.75 -9.39 -4.64
N MET A 51 14.80 -10.64 -4.15
CA MET A 51 15.90 -11.12 -3.31
C MET A 51 17.23 -11.18 -4.05
N ASN A 52 17.24 -11.71 -5.29
CA ASN A 52 18.42 -11.69 -6.16
C ASN A 52 19.00 -10.29 -6.38
N LYS A 53 18.13 -9.28 -6.46
CA LYS A 53 18.54 -7.88 -6.64
C LYS A 53 18.99 -7.22 -5.34
N GLY A 54 18.97 -7.96 -4.23
CA GLY A 54 19.24 -7.44 -2.89
C GLY A 54 18.27 -6.35 -2.48
N LEU A 55 17.03 -6.32 -2.99
CA LEU A 55 15.99 -5.40 -2.51
C LEU A 55 15.32 -5.95 -1.24
N ILE A 56 15.30 -7.28 -1.11
CA ILE A 56 14.89 -7.99 0.09
C ILE A 56 16.02 -8.95 0.44
N LYS A 57 16.61 -8.82 1.63
CA LYS A 57 17.63 -9.73 2.13
C LYS A 57 16.99 -10.97 2.77
N GLU A 58 16.04 -10.73 3.67
CA GLU A 58 15.40 -11.74 4.49
C GLU A 58 13.91 -11.43 4.61
N PHE A 59 13.09 -12.48 4.70
CA PHE A 59 11.70 -12.37 5.09
C PHE A 59 11.50 -12.96 6.48
N TYR A 60 10.55 -12.40 7.20
CA TYR A 60 10.05 -12.90 8.46
C TYR A 60 8.56 -13.24 8.32
N GLY A 61 7.96 -13.66 9.42
CA GLY A 61 6.56 -14.08 9.48
C GLY A 61 5.55 -13.04 8.99
N VAL A 62 4.31 -13.51 8.81
CA VAL A 62 3.18 -12.69 8.41
C VAL A 62 2.85 -11.67 9.50
N VAL A 63 2.82 -10.39 9.14
CA VAL A 63 2.41 -9.28 10.01
C VAL A 63 0.89 -9.13 9.98
N SER A 64 0.29 -9.29 8.81
CA SER A 64 -1.16 -9.18 8.62
C SER A 64 -1.61 -10.01 7.42
N ALA A 65 -2.73 -10.72 7.60
CA ALA A 65 -3.37 -11.50 6.56
C ALA A 65 -4.77 -10.94 6.28
N GLY A 66 -4.93 -10.27 5.14
CA GLY A 66 -6.22 -9.83 4.65
C GLY A 66 -6.75 -10.75 3.55
N LYS A 67 -8.03 -10.60 3.22
CA LYS A 67 -8.65 -11.31 2.08
C LYS A 67 -7.99 -10.94 0.75
N GLU A 68 -7.44 -9.74 0.65
CA GLU A 68 -7.00 -9.09 -0.59
C GLU A 68 -5.48 -9.03 -0.77
N SER A 69 -4.74 -9.06 0.34
CA SER A 69 -3.30 -9.00 0.37
C SER A 69 -2.78 -9.58 1.68
N ARG A 70 -1.52 -10.01 1.67
CA ARG A 70 -0.78 -10.39 2.87
C ARG A 70 0.40 -9.43 3.04
N ILE A 71 0.71 -9.09 4.29
CA ILE A 71 1.84 -8.23 4.64
C ILE A 71 2.84 -9.07 5.42
N TYR A 72 4.08 -9.09 4.95
CA TYR A 72 5.21 -9.76 5.59
C TYR A 72 6.18 -8.72 6.11
N LEU A 73 6.80 -9.00 7.24
CA LEU A 73 8.00 -8.28 7.66
C LEU A 73 9.19 -8.82 6.86
N ALA A 74 10.09 -7.95 6.44
CA ALA A 74 11.32 -8.31 5.74
C ALA A 74 12.45 -7.34 6.07
N LYS A 75 13.70 -7.76 5.88
CA LYS A 75 14.85 -6.84 5.85
C LYS A 75 15.18 -6.44 4.42
N GLY A 76 15.32 -5.14 4.20
CA GLY A 76 15.79 -4.55 2.95
C GLY A 76 17.31 -4.37 2.89
N ARG A 77 17.76 -3.48 2.00
CA ARG A 77 19.14 -2.97 2.03
C ARG A 77 19.40 -2.22 3.32
N ASP A 78 20.65 -2.25 3.77
CA ASP A 78 21.10 -1.53 4.97
C ASP A 78 20.28 -1.85 6.24
N ASP A 79 19.70 -3.05 6.29
CA ASP A 79 18.95 -3.62 7.41
C ASP A 79 17.71 -2.82 7.84
N VAL A 80 17.19 -2.01 6.90
CA VAL A 80 15.90 -1.35 7.01
C VAL A 80 14.77 -2.38 7.10
N ASP A 81 13.86 -2.19 8.05
CA ASP A 81 12.64 -2.99 8.14
C ASP A 81 11.63 -2.61 7.06
N LEU A 82 11.17 -3.62 6.33
CA LEU A 82 10.22 -3.51 5.23
C LEU A 82 8.91 -4.21 5.57
N ALA A 83 7.80 -3.55 5.27
CA ALA A 83 6.51 -4.20 5.07
C ALA A 83 6.40 -4.59 3.59
N VAL A 84 6.35 -5.90 3.31
CA VAL A 84 6.15 -6.44 1.96
C VAL A 84 4.69 -6.84 1.79
N LYS A 85 3.91 -6.00 1.10
CA LYS A 85 2.51 -6.24 0.75
C LYS A 85 2.43 -7.02 -0.55
N ILE A 86 1.88 -8.22 -0.48
CA ILE A 86 1.67 -9.13 -1.62
C ILE A 86 0.18 -9.19 -1.91
N TYR A 87 -0.25 -8.67 -3.05
CA TYR A 87 -1.65 -8.73 -3.45
C TYR A 87 -2.00 -10.13 -3.93
N LEU A 88 -3.10 -10.66 -3.40
CA LEU A 88 -3.58 -11.98 -3.75
C LEU A 88 -4.36 -11.92 -5.06
N ILE A 89 -4.23 -12.98 -5.86
CA ILE A 89 -5.05 -13.21 -7.03
C ILE A 89 -6.35 -13.87 -6.55
N VAL A 90 -7.27 -13.07 -5.98
CA VAL A 90 -8.53 -13.55 -5.37
C VAL A 90 -9.76 -12.96 -6.06
N SER A 91 -10.76 -13.81 -6.30
CA SER A 91 -12.16 -13.61 -6.77
C SER A 91 -12.56 -12.42 -7.68
N ALA A 92 -13.59 -12.66 -8.51
CA ALA A 92 -14.12 -11.67 -9.45
C ALA A 92 -14.84 -10.47 -8.79
N GLU A 93 -15.28 -10.58 -7.55
CA GLU A 93 -16.00 -9.51 -6.83
C GLU A 93 -15.07 -8.35 -6.49
N PHE A 94 -13.86 -8.66 -6.01
CA PHE A 94 -12.83 -7.67 -5.74
C PHE A 94 -12.37 -6.93 -7.00
N LYS A 95 -12.34 -7.64 -8.13
CA LYS A 95 -12.09 -7.04 -9.44
C LYS A 95 -13.05 -5.90 -9.72
N LYS A 96 -14.36 -6.08 -9.46
CA LYS A 96 -15.39 -5.07 -9.76
C LYS A 96 -15.19 -3.78 -8.95
N ARG A 97 -15.01 -3.89 -7.62
CA ARG A 97 -14.81 -2.70 -6.76
C ARG A 97 -13.58 -1.92 -7.17
N ARG A 98 -12.46 -2.61 -7.38
CA ARG A 98 -11.20 -1.98 -7.80
C ARG A 98 -11.27 -1.41 -9.22
N MET A 99 -11.96 -2.08 -10.15
CA MET A 99 -12.13 -1.59 -11.52
C MET A 99 -12.78 -0.21 -11.57
N MET A 100 -13.75 0.09 -10.69
CA MET A 100 -14.37 1.40 -10.66
C MET A 100 -13.35 2.52 -10.45
N TYR A 101 -12.42 2.37 -9.51
CA TYR A 101 -11.39 3.39 -9.29
C TYR A 101 -10.31 3.41 -10.38
N ALA A 102 -9.96 2.25 -10.96
CA ALA A 102 -8.98 2.18 -12.04
C ALA A 102 -9.48 2.82 -13.35
N MET A 103 -10.78 2.72 -13.65
CA MET A 103 -11.36 3.22 -14.89
C MET A 103 -11.29 4.74 -15.02
N TYR A 104 -11.37 5.46 -13.90
CA TYR A 104 -11.36 6.93 -13.88
C TYR A 104 -9.98 7.50 -13.53
N ASP A 105 -8.96 6.66 -13.34
CA ASP A 105 -7.61 7.12 -13.07
C ASP A 105 -6.90 7.53 -14.37
N PRO A 106 -6.54 8.82 -14.55
CA PRO A 106 -5.97 9.29 -15.80
C PRO A 106 -4.59 8.70 -16.11
N ARG A 107 -3.93 8.06 -15.13
CA ARG A 107 -2.66 7.34 -15.35
C ARG A 107 -2.85 6.11 -16.24
N PHE A 108 -4.06 5.56 -16.30
CA PHE A 108 -4.32 4.30 -16.96
C PHE A 108 -5.16 4.50 -18.21
N LYS A 109 -4.50 4.51 -19.37
CA LYS A 109 -5.17 4.63 -20.69
C LYS A 109 -6.11 3.46 -20.99
N ARG A 110 -5.87 2.29 -20.37
CA ARG A 110 -6.68 1.08 -20.55
C ARG A 110 -6.57 0.20 -19.30
N VAL A 111 -7.72 -0.20 -18.75
CA VAL A 111 -7.77 -1.21 -17.67
C VAL A 111 -7.57 -2.61 -18.29
N PRO A 112 -6.61 -3.42 -17.81
CA PRO A 112 -6.39 -4.76 -18.31
C PRO A 112 -7.64 -5.64 -18.20
N ARG A 113 -7.89 -6.46 -19.24
CA ARG A 113 -8.96 -7.46 -19.21
C ARG A 113 -8.55 -8.67 -18.35
N ASP A 114 -7.28 -9.05 -18.45
CA ASP A 114 -6.71 -10.12 -17.63
C ASP A 114 -6.68 -9.70 -16.15
N PHE A 115 -7.08 -10.62 -15.27
CA PHE A 115 -7.20 -10.32 -13.85
C PHE A 115 -5.85 -10.17 -13.16
N LYS A 116 -4.84 -10.93 -13.56
CA LYS A 116 -3.49 -10.86 -12.99
C LYS A 116 -2.82 -9.53 -13.37
N ASP A 117 -2.93 -9.11 -14.63
CA ASP A 117 -2.44 -7.80 -15.07
C ASP A 117 -3.15 -6.65 -14.33
N PHE A 118 -4.44 -6.83 -14.01
CA PHE A 118 -5.18 -5.89 -13.19
C PHE A 118 -4.64 -5.80 -11.74
N ILE A 119 -4.28 -6.93 -11.11
CA ILE A 119 -3.63 -6.93 -9.79
C ILE A 119 -2.28 -6.20 -9.85
N TYR A 120 -1.49 -6.39 -10.92
CA TYR A 120 -0.22 -5.70 -11.08
C TYR A 120 -0.40 -4.19 -11.26
N LEU A 121 -1.45 -3.79 -11.98
CA LEU A 121 -1.85 -2.39 -12.07
C LEU A 121 -2.18 -1.82 -10.69
N TRP A 122 -2.88 -2.59 -9.86
CA TRP A 122 -3.27 -2.18 -8.52
C TRP A 122 -2.07 -1.94 -7.60
N ALA A 123 -1.11 -2.87 -7.57
CA ALA A 123 0.12 -2.71 -6.82
C ALA A 123 0.91 -1.46 -7.25
N ARG A 124 1.00 -1.22 -8.57
CA ARG A 124 1.65 -0.02 -9.12
C ARG A 124 0.91 1.26 -8.77
N ARG A 125 -0.42 1.22 -8.71
CA ARG A 125 -1.25 2.36 -8.31
C ARG A 125 -1.00 2.74 -6.86
N GLU A 126 -1.01 1.77 -5.95
CA GLU A 126 -0.72 2.03 -4.53
C GLU A 126 0.71 2.55 -4.34
N TYR A 127 1.71 1.96 -5.01
CA TYR A 127 3.07 2.49 -5.01
C TYR A 127 3.13 3.96 -5.46
N SER A 128 2.50 4.30 -6.58
CA SER A 128 2.49 5.68 -7.10
C SER A 128 1.75 6.65 -6.19
N ASN A 129 0.71 6.19 -5.48
CA ASN A 129 0.01 7.00 -4.48
C ASN A 129 0.88 7.24 -3.25
N LEU A 130 1.56 6.20 -2.75
CA LEU A 130 2.52 6.31 -1.63
C LEU A 130 3.68 7.25 -1.98
N GLU A 131 4.22 7.14 -3.19
CA GLU A 131 5.33 7.97 -3.67
C GLU A 131 4.94 9.45 -3.67
N ALA A 132 3.80 9.79 -4.29
CA ALA A 132 3.29 11.16 -4.30
C ALA A 132 2.95 11.69 -2.90
N ALA A 133 2.40 10.86 -2.01
CA ALA A 133 2.10 11.25 -0.64
C ALA A 133 3.37 11.47 0.19
N TYR A 134 4.37 10.60 0.05
CA TYR A 134 5.66 10.69 0.73
C TYR A 134 6.44 11.94 0.28
N GLU A 135 6.51 12.21 -1.03
CA GLU A 135 7.12 13.43 -1.59
C GLU A 135 6.42 14.71 -1.13
N ALA A 136 5.12 14.64 -0.85
CA ALA A 136 4.32 15.72 -0.30
C ALA A 136 4.45 15.90 1.23
N GLU A 137 5.34 15.14 1.87
CA GLU A 137 5.59 15.15 3.33
C GLU A 137 4.34 14.79 4.15
N VAL A 138 3.45 13.97 3.56
CA VAL A 138 2.39 13.30 4.31
C VAL A 138 3.05 12.18 5.11
N PRO A 139 2.73 11.99 6.40
CA PRO A 139 3.25 10.87 7.16
C PRO A 139 2.62 9.56 6.65
N VAL A 140 3.33 8.90 5.73
CA VAL A 140 2.99 7.59 5.13
C VAL A 140 4.24 6.71 5.13
N PRO A 141 4.11 5.37 5.03
CA PRO A 141 5.26 4.50 4.86
C PRO A 141 6.06 4.87 3.61
N LYS A 142 7.38 5.03 3.74
CA LYS A 142 8.25 5.27 2.57
C LYS A 142 8.14 4.10 1.58
N PRO A 143 7.77 4.32 0.31
CA PRO A 143 7.79 3.27 -0.70
C PRO A 143 9.22 2.96 -1.14
N TYR A 144 9.56 1.68 -1.31
CA TYR A 144 10.89 1.25 -1.74
C TYR A 144 10.88 0.62 -3.14
N PHE A 145 9.91 -0.24 -3.42
CA PHE A 145 9.79 -0.88 -4.73
C PHE A 145 8.39 -1.41 -4.99
N VAL A 146 8.07 -1.57 -6.28
CA VAL A 146 6.94 -2.38 -6.73
C VAL A 146 7.36 -3.26 -7.90
N ARG A 147 6.99 -4.54 -7.84
CA ARG A 147 7.18 -5.49 -8.95
C ARG A 147 6.02 -6.45 -9.00
N ASN A 148 5.35 -6.52 -10.16
CA ASN A 148 4.18 -7.37 -10.34
C ASN A 148 3.14 -7.09 -9.23
N ASN A 149 2.79 -8.09 -8.42
CA ASN A 149 1.87 -7.99 -7.28
C ASN A 149 2.57 -7.82 -5.92
N VAL A 150 3.86 -7.43 -5.89
CA VAL A 150 4.62 -7.26 -4.66
C VAL A 150 5.03 -5.79 -4.51
N LEU A 151 4.63 -5.18 -3.40
CA LEU A 151 4.96 -3.82 -2.98
C LEU A 151 5.81 -3.89 -1.70
N GLY A 152 7.00 -3.29 -1.73
CA GLY A 152 7.84 -3.10 -0.55
C GLY A 152 7.81 -1.65 -0.10
N MET A 153 7.50 -1.42 1.17
CA MET A 153 7.46 -0.12 1.82
C MET A 153 8.05 -0.21 3.22
N GLU A 154 8.28 0.93 3.85
CA GLU A 154 8.74 1.02 5.23
C GLU A 154 7.83 0.24 6.19
N PHE A 155 8.45 -0.51 7.10
CA PHE A 155 7.72 -1.12 8.19
C PHE A 155 7.51 -0.11 9.32
N ILE A 156 6.24 0.18 9.64
CA ILE A 156 5.88 1.09 10.72
C ILE A 156 5.67 0.29 12.00
N GLY A 157 6.76 0.10 12.75
CA GLY A 157 6.77 -0.72 13.96
C GLY A 157 8.15 -0.84 14.57
N GLU A 158 8.23 -1.57 15.68
CA GLU A 158 9.47 -1.81 16.42
C GLU A 158 9.50 -3.25 16.93
N GLY A 159 10.69 -3.86 17.01
CA GLY A 159 10.86 -5.23 17.51
C GLY A 159 10.07 -6.28 16.72
N GLY A 160 9.89 -6.05 15.41
CA GLY A 160 9.12 -6.91 14.52
C GLY A 160 7.60 -6.85 14.70
N LYS A 161 7.09 -5.93 15.52
CA LYS A 161 5.65 -5.70 15.72
C LYS A 161 5.24 -4.36 15.14
N ARG A 162 4.17 -4.36 14.35
CA ARG A 162 3.60 -3.10 13.84
C ARG A 162 3.07 -2.26 14.98
N TYR A 163 3.06 -0.94 14.81
CA TYR A 163 2.34 -0.07 15.72
C TYR A 163 0.81 -0.31 15.63
N PRO A 164 0.07 -0.06 16.72
CA PRO A 164 -1.39 -0.18 16.72
C PRO A 164 -2.01 0.90 15.86
N THR A 165 -3.18 0.59 15.31
CA THR A 165 -4.04 1.59 14.66
C THR A 165 -4.73 2.48 15.70
N LEU A 166 -5.28 3.60 15.28
CA LEU A 166 -5.97 4.54 16.15
C LEU A 166 -7.16 3.89 16.88
N VAL A 167 -7.84 2.93 16.26
CA VAL A 167 -8.92 2.15 16.89
C VAL A 167 -8.43 1.07 17.86
N GLU A 168 -7.22 0.54 17.64
CA GLU A 168 -6.62 -0.48 18.50
C GLU A 168 -5.93 0.14 19.72
N THR A 169 -5.66 1.44 19.68
CA THR A 169 -4.94 2.15 20.74
C THR A 169 -5.92 2.62 21.82
N ARG A 170 -5.61 2.29 23.08
CA ARG A 170 -6.32 2.85 24.23
C ARG A 170 -5.71 4.21 24.55
N LEU A 171 -6.49 5.26 24.36
CA LEU A 171 -6.08 6.64 24.51
C LEU A 171 -7.03 7.38 25.44
N GLU A 172 -6.51 8.39 26.13
CA GLU A 172 -7.32 9.32 26.89
C GLU A 172 -7.83 10.44 25.98
N ARG A 173 -8.82 11.21 26.44
CA ARG A 173 -9.38 12.34 25.68
C ARG A 173 -8.28 13.31 25.22
N GLY A 174 -7.33 13.64 26.09
CA GLY A 174 -6.23 14.56 25.78
C GLY A 174 -5.32 14.05 24.65
N ASP A 175 -5.11 12.74 24.54
CA ASP A 175 -4.35 12.16 23.43
C ASP A 175 -5.10 12.34 22.09
N TYR A 176 -6.42 12.18 22.08
CA TYR A 176 -7.22 12.39 20.86
C TYR A 176 -7.22 13.87 20.43
N GLU A 177 -7.24 14.79 21.38
CA GLU A 177 -7.12 16.24 21.14
C GLU A 177 -5.74 16.60 20.55
N GLU A 178 -4.67 15.89 20.94
CA GLU A 178 -3.34 16.03 20.34
C GLU A 178 -3.23 15.42 18.94
N ILE A 179 -3.83 14.24 18.72
CA ILE A 179 -3.71 13.49 17.48
C ILE A 179 -4.57 14.08 16.36
N TYR A 180 -5.78 14.55 16.68
CA TYR A 180 -6.72 15.11 15.71
C TYR A 180 -6.11 16.15 14.74
N PRO A 181 -5.44 17.22 15.21
CA PRO A 181 -4.84 18.21 14.31
C PRO A 181 -3.75 17.60 13.42
N LYS A 182 -2.98 16.61 13.89
CA LYS A 182 -1.97 15.90 13.09
C LYS A 182 -2.62 15.13 11.93
N VAL A 183 -3.75 14.47 12.19
CA VAL A 183 -4.52 13.76 11.15
C VAL A 183 -5.09 14.74 10.12
N ILE A 184 -5.71 15.84 10.55
CA ILE A 184 -6.27 16.84 9.63
C ILE A 184 -5.17 17.49 8.79
N GLU A 185 -4.00 17.77 9.37
CA GLU A 185 -2.86 18.29 8.61
C GLU A 185 -2.34 17.29 7.58
N ALA A 186 -2.28 16.00 7.91
CA ALA A 186 -1.94 14.96 6.94
C ALA A 186 -2.95 14.92 5.77
N VAL A 187 -4.26 15.05 6.05
CA VAL A 187 -5.31 15.14 5.01
C VAL A 187 -5.14 16.40 4.14
N LYS A 188 -4.85 17.55 4.75
CA LYS A 188 -4.57 18.81 4.02
C LYS A 188 -3.39 18.66 3.09
N LYS A 189 -2.27 18.09 3.55
CA LYS A 189 -1.08 17.83 2.73
C LYS A 189 -1.40 16.85 1.60
N LEU A 190 -2.12 15.77 1.88
CA LEU A 190 -2.52 14.78 0.88
C LEU A 190 -3.36 15.44 -0.24
N TYR A 191 -4.34 16.26 0.12
CA TYR A 191 -5.17 16.96 -0.86
C TYR A 191 -4.41 18.04 -1.62
N ARG A 192 -3.77 18.98 -0.91
CA ARG A 192 -3.24 20.21 -1.49
C ARG A 192 -1.89 20.01 -2.18
N LYS A 193 -0.99 19.21 -1.57
CA LYS A 193 0.36 18.96 -2.08
C LYS A 193 0.39 17.71 -2.96
N ALA A 194 -0.08 16.56 -2.47
CA ALA A 194 -0.02 15.30 -3.23
C ALA A 194 -1.09 15.19 -4.33
N LYS A 195 -2.10 16.08 -4.33
CA LYS A 195 -3.26 16.04 -5.25
C LYS A 195 -4.03 14.71 -5.16
N LEU A 196 -4.10 14.15 -3.95
CA LEU A 196 -4.74 12.88 -3.66
C LEU A 196 -5.82 13.01 -2.59
N ILE A 197 -6.79 12.10 -2.65
CA ILE A 197 -7.77 11.83 -1.60
C ILE A 197 -7.61 10.37 -1.24
N HIS A 198 -7.52 10.08 0.05
CA HIS A 198 -7.26 8.73 0.54
C HIS A 198 -8.31 7.72 0.05
N GLY A 199 -9.59 8.11 0.05
CA GLY A 199 -10.66 7.31 -0.53
C GLY A 199 -10.98 6.04 0.24
N ASP A 200 -10.51 5.92 1.49
CA ASP A 200 -10.94 4.92 2.48
C ASP A 200 -10.46 5.29 3.91
N LEU A 201 -10.32 6.59 4.20
CA LEU A 201 -9.71 7.02 5.47
C LEU A 201 -10.68 6.81 6.65
N SER A 202 -10.16 6.17 7.69
CA SER A 202 -10.82 5.90 8.96
C SER A 202 -9.78 5.62 10.04
N GLU A 203 -10.22 5.47 11.29
CA GLU A 203 -9.39 5.09 12.45
C GLU A 203 -8.63 3.77 12.29
N TYR A 204 -9.06 2.91 11.36
CA TYR A 204 -8.39 1.64 11.03
C TYR A 204 -7.15 1.85 10.14
N ASN A 205 -7.07 2.97 9.42
CA ASN A 205 -6.01 3.27 8.44
C ASN A 205 -5.03 4.35 8.94
N ILE A 206 -4.93 4.50 10.27
CA ILE A 206 -4.04 5.45 10.93
C ILE A 206 -3.27 4.70 12.01
N PHE A 207 -1.96 4.54 11.86
CA PHE A 207 -1.11 4.08 12.96
C PHE A 207 -0.81 5.20 13.93
N VAL A 208 -0.67 4.86 15.21
CA VAL A 208 -0.27 5.77 16.28
C VAL A 208 1.10 5.34 16.80
N LEU A 209 2.08 6.24 16.71
CA LEU A 209 3.45 6.03 17.19
C LEU A 209 3.55 6.29 18.71
N PRO A 210 4.63 5.84 19.37
CA PRO A 210 4.81 6.03 20.81
C PRO A 210 4.76 7.50 21.25
N ASN A 211 5.22 8.42 20.39
CA ASN A 211 5.21 9.86 20.61
C ASN A 211 3.91 10.56 20.16
N ARG A 212 2.83 9.81 19.94
CA ARG A 212 1.53 10.30 19.44
C ARG A 212 1.57 10.92 18.06
N ASP A 213 2.64 10.71 17.30
CA ASP A 213 2.59 10.97 15.86
C ASP A 213 1.77 9.91 15.16
N ILE A 214 1.32 10.24 13.95
CA ILE A 214 0.47 9.38 13.15
C ILE A 214 1.14 9.03 11.84
N VAL A 215 0.77 7.87 11.29
CA VAL A 215 1.11 7.48 9.93
C VAL A 215 -0.14 6.96 9.24
N LEU A 216 -0.50 7.56 8.10
CA LEU A 216 -1.59 7.10 7.26
C LEU A 216 -1.14 5.87 6.46
N ILE A 217 -1.97 4.84 6.39
CA ILE A 217 -1.68 3.59 5.69
C ILE A 217 -2.77 3.22 4.70
N ASP A 218 -2.45 2.31 3.77
CA ASP A 218 -3.37 1.79 2.74
C ASP A 218 -3.93 2.86 1.77
N LEU A 219 -3.04 3.40 0.93
CA LEU A 219 -3.43 4.28 -0.17
C LEU A 219 -3.88 3.53 -1.43
N SER A 220 -4.33 2.28 -1.30
CA SER A 220 -4.75 1.45 -2.45
C SER A 220 -5.95 2.00 -3.18
N GLN A 221 -6.88 2.63 -2.45
CA GLN A 221 -8.10 3.23 -3.00
C GLN A 221 -7.91 4.71 -3.35
N ALA A 222 -6.77 5.32 -2.99
CA ALA A 222 -6.58 6.75 -3.12
C ALA A 222 -6.71 7.23 -4.57
N VAL A 223 -7.52 8.27 -4.76
CA VAL A 223 -7.86 8.85 -6.06
C VAL A 223 -7.22 10.22 -6.19
N ARG A 224 -7.05 10.67 -7.43
CA ARG A 224 -6.65 12.05 -7.69
C ARG A 224 -7.82 13.02 -7.54
N ILE A 225 -7.52 14.25 -7.16
CA ILE A 225 -8.55 15.29 -6.94
C ILE A 225 -9.31 15.65 -8.22
N GLU A 226 -8.77 15.38 -9.41
CA GLU A 226 -9.44 15.64 -10.69
C GLU A 226 -10.45 14.55 -11.07
N GLN A 227 -10.49 13.42 -10.36
CA GLN A 227 -11.43 12.36 -10.67
C GLN A 227 -12.86 12.79 -10.31
N PRO A 228 -13.89 12.41 -11.09
CA PRO A 228 -15.28 12.79 -10.81
C PRO A 228 -15.78 12.38 -9.42
N ILE A 229 -15.24 11.28 -8.87
CA ILE A 229 -15.61 10.73 -7.56
C ILE A 229 -14.83 11.34 -6.39
N ALA A 230 -13.88 12.25 -6.66
CA ALA A 230 -12.97 12.82 -5.67
C ALA A 230 -13.71 13.44 -4.48
N GLU A 231 -14.60 14.38 -4.75
CA GLU A 231 -15.28 15.15 -3.71
C GLU A 231 -16.18 14.31 -2.78
N PRO A 232 -17.04 13.42 -3.30
CA PRO A 232 -17.78 12.49 -2.44
C PRO A 232 -16.89 11.62 -1.55
N LEU A 233 -15.71 11.19 -2.05
CA LEU A 233 -14.77 10.40 -1.27
C LEU A 233 -14.12 11.22 -0.15
N LEU A 234 -13.70 12.46 -0.44
CA LEU A 234 -13.15 13.35 0.59
C LEU A 234 -14.18 13.61 1.68
N LEU A 235 -15.42 13.94 1.31
CA LEU A 235 -16.46 14.20 2.28
C LEU A 235 -16.77 12.97 3.14
N ARG A 236 -16.74 11.76 2.56
CA ARG A 236 -16.91 10.52 3.30
C ARG A 236 -15.75 10.27 4.27
N ASP A 237 -14.52 10.47 3.83
CA ASP A 237 -13.32 10.35 4.67
C ASP A 237 -13.40 11.33 5.87
N LEU A 238 -13.76 12.59 5.62
CA LEU A 238 -13.96 13.60 6.68
C LEU A 238 -15.09 13.23 7.64
N LYS A 239 -16.22 12.72 7.12
CA LYS A 239 -17.33 12.22 7.96
C LYS A 239 -16.90 11.09 8.89
N ASN A 240 -16.05 10.17 8.41
CA ASN A 240 -15.52 9.10 9.24
C ASN A 240 -14.64 9.65 10.37
N LEU A 241 -13.71 10.54 10.05
CA LEU A 241 -12.83 11.18 11.03
C LEU A 241 -13.63 11.98 12.07
N VAL A 242 -14.52 12.86 11.62
CA VAL A 242 -15.38 13.67 12.50
C VAL A 242 -16.18 12.78 13.45
N ARG A 243 -16.82 11.73 12.94
CA ARG A 243 -17.56 10.77 13.76
C ARG A 243 -16.68 10.13 14.83
N PHE A 244 -15.49 9.67 14.44
CA PHE A 244 -14.57 8.99 15.34
C PHE A 244 -14.06 9.94 16.45
N PHE A 245 -13.54 11.11 16.09
CA PHE A 245 -12.97 12.05 17.07
C PHE A 245 -14.05 12.64 17.99
N ARG A 246 -15.23 12.98 17.45
CA ARG A 246 -16.38 13.45 18.24
C ARG A 246 -16.85 12.43 19.26
N LYS A 247 -16.93 11.15 18.86
CA LYS A 247 -17.28 10.04 19.77
C LYS A 247 -16.28 9.91 20.93
N ASN A 248 -15.02 10.26 20.70
CA ASN A 248 -13.95 10.22 21.69
C ASN A 248 -13.74 11.55 22.43
N GLY A 249 -14.70 12.49 22.34
CA GLY A 249 -14.73 13.70 23.16
C GLY A 249 -13.96 14.89 22.61
N VAL A 250 -13.46 14.82 21.37
CA VAL A 250 -12.80 15.96 20.71
C VAL A 250 -13.85 16.87 20.08
N GLU A 251 -13.71 18.18 20.28
CA GLU A 251 -14.50 19.18 19.56
C GLU A 251 -13.98 19.27 18.12
N VAL A 252 -14.85 18.96 17.16
CA VAL A 252 -14.49 18.89 15.73
C VAL A 252 -15.53 19.67 14.90
N PRO A 253 -15.09 20.45 13.90
CA PRO A 253 -15.98 21.16 12.99
C PRO A 253 -16.85 20.18 12.20
N GLU A 254 -17.92 20.69 11.58
CA GLU A 254 -18.74 19.86 10.71
C GLU A 254 -17.95 19.43 9.46
N PRO A 255 -18.24 18.25 8.87
CA PRO A 255 -17.51 17.75 7.71
C PRO A 255 -17.44 18.73 6.54
N ASP A 256 -18.49 19.52 6.34
CA ASP A 256 -18.58 20.52 5.26
C ASP A 256 -17.67 21.73 5.52
N GLU A 257 -17.47 22.09 6.79
CA GLU A 257 -16.55 23.16 7.19
C GLU A 257 -15.09 22.71 6.99
N LEU A 258 -14.76 21.48 7.41
CA LEU A 258 -13.44 20.89 7.13
C LEU A 258 -13.20 20.73 5.64
N PHE A 259 -14.22 20.36 4.86
CA PHE A 259 -14.12 20.30 3.41
C PHE A 259 -13.79 21.68 2.83
N ALA A 260 -14.50 22.71 3.26
CA ALA A 260 -14.26 24.08 2.80
C ALA A 260 -12.87 24.57 3.20
N GLU A 261 -12.43 24.25 4.41
CA GLU A 261 -11.08 24.54 4.87
C GLU A 261 -10.04 23.86 3.98
N ILE A 262 -10.14 22.55 3.74
CA ILE A 262 -9.14 21.78 2.98
C ILE A 262 -9.10 22.21 1.50
N THR A 263 -10.27 22.35 0.88
CA THR A 263 -10.39 22.54 -0.57
C THR A 263 -10.44 24.01 -1.00
N GLY A 264 -10.71 24.93 -0.07
CA GLY A 264 -10.92 26.36 -0.37
C GLY A 264 -12.29 26.66 -1.01
N ARG A 265 -13.22 25.70 -1.06
CA ARG A 265 -14.57 25.86 -1.63
C ARG A 265 -15.61 25.05 -0.85
N LYS A 266 -16.87 25.48 -0.87
CA LYS A 266 -17.96 24.69 -0.28
C LYS A 266 -18.15 23.37 -1.04
N PRO A 267 -18.55 22.29 -0.37
CA PRO A 267 -18.97 21.07 -1.06
C PRO A 267 -20.19 21.37 -1.94
N PHE A 268 -20.34 20.66 -3.05
CA PHE A 268 -21.54 20.67 -3.86
C PHE A 268 -22.72 20.31 -2.95
N ALA A 269 -23.75 21.16 -2.97
CA ALA A 269 -24.99 20.87 -2.29
C ALA A 269 -25.48 19.49 -2.76
N SER A 270 -25.68 18.57 -1.82
CA SER A 270 -26.34 17.31 -2.11
C SER A 270 -27.78 17.65 -2.47
N SER A 271 -28.07 17.79 -3.78
CA SER A 271 -29.42 17.91 -4.31
C SER A 271 -30.19 16.61 -4.11
#